data_AF-A0A2A9CD70-F1
#
_entry.id   AF-A0A2A9CD70-F1
#
_cell.length_a   1.000
_cell.length_b   1.000
_cell.length_c   1.000
_cell.angle_alpha   90.00
_cell.angle_beta   90.00
_cell.angle_gamma   90.00
#
_symmetry.space_group_name_H-M   'P 1'
#
loop_
_entity.id
_entity.type
_entity.pdbx_description
1 polymer ?
#
loop_
_entity_poly.entity_id
_entity_poly.type
_entity_poly.pdbx_seq_one_letter_code
_entity_poly.pdbx_strand_id
1 'polypeptide(L)' 'MLLQNLETEIQTLRMVLYDLGQEVDDYSSGKILLLSKRLDEKIIQYQKLKKYKCHH' A
#
# COMPACT_ATOMS: atom_id res chain seq x y z
N MET A 1 -3.31 -17.66 -2.09
CA MET A 1 -4.17 -17.02 -1.07
C MET A 1 -3.50 -15.83 -0.38
N LEU A 2 -2.40 -15.96 0.38
CA LEU A 2 -1.81 -14.82 1.11
C LEU A 2 -1.33 -13.64 0.22
N LEU A 3 -0.73 -13.94 -0.93
CA LEU A 3 -0.22 -12.91 -1.86
C LEU A 3 -1.34 -12.10 -2.52
N GLN A 4 -2.43 -12.77 -2.90
CA GLN A 4 -3.60 -12.10 -3.52
C GLN A 4 -4.29 -11.17 -2.51
N ASN A 5 -4.42 -11.59 -1.25
CA ASN A 5 -4.96 -10.71 -0.22
C ASN A 5 -4.09 -9.45 -0.01
N LEU A 6 -2.77 -9.62 -0.03
CA LEU A 6 -1.82 -8.50 0.02
C LEU A 6 -1.95 -7.57 -1.20
N GLU A 7 -2.11 -8.11 -2.40
CA GLU A 7 -2.33 -7.30 -3.60
C GLU A 7 -3.65 -6.53 -3.55
N THR A 8 -4.72 -7.16 -3.07
CA THR A 8 -6.00 -6.49 -2.85
C THR A 8 -5.90 -5.40 -1.79
N GLU A 9 -5.23 -5.65 -0.66
CA GLU A 9 -4.98 -4.63 0.36
C GLU A 9 -4.18 -3.44 -0.19
N ILE A 10 -3.13 -3.70 -0.98
CA ILE A 10 -2.31 -2.65 -1.61
C ILE A 10 -3.15 -1.83 -2.61
N GLN A 11 -3.98 -2.47 -3.43
CA GLN A 11 -4.86 -1.74 -4.35
C GLN A 11 -5.90 -0.89 -3.61
N THR A 12 -6.55 -1.44 -2.58
CA THR A 12 -7.53 -0.70 -1.78
C THR A 12 -6.90 0.51 -1.12
N LEU A 13 -5.73 0.34 -0.48
CA LEU A 13 -5.00 1.46 0.14
C LEU A 13 -4.59 2.53 -0.88
N ARG A 14 -4.18 2.11 -2.08
CA ARG A 14 -3.81 3.03 -3.17
C ARG A 14 -5.02 3.80 -3.71
N MET A 15 -6.18 3.15 -3.79
CA MET A 15 -7.44 3.78 -4.20
C MET A 15 -7.89 4.81 -3.16
N VAL A 16 -7.84 4.46 -1.88
CA VAL A 16 -8.16 5.37 -0.76
C VAL A 16 -7.19 6.56 -0.72
N LEU A 17 -5.90 6.35 -0.97
CA LEU A 17 -4.93 7.45 -1.07
C LEU A 17 -5.23 8.38 -2.25
N TYR A 18 -5.66 7.83 -3.38
CA TYR A 18 -6.03 8.61 -4.55
C TYR A 18 -7.29 9.43 -4.30
N ASP A 19 -8.31 8.83 -3.69
CA ASP A 19 -9.58 9.47 -3.33
C ASP A 19 -9.35 10.61 -2.31
N LEU A 20 -8.56 10.32 -1.26
CA LEU A 20 -8.17 11.33 -0.28
C LEU A 20 -7.37 12.45 -0.92
N GLY A 21 -6.38 12.14 -1.77
CA GLY A 21 -5.60 13.16 -2.48
C GLY A 21 -6.39 13.95 -3.51
N GLN A 22 -7.59 13.49 -3.89
CA GLN A 22 -8.52 14.19 -4.77
C GLN A 22 -9.50 15.08 -3.99
N GLU A 23 -9.90 14.68 -2.78
CA GLU A 23 -10.71 15.49 -1.86
C GLU A 23 -9.92 16.59 -1.15
N VAL A 24 -8.63 16.37 -0.85
CA VAL A 24 -7.74 17.40 -0.34
C VAL A 24 -6.72 17.81 -1.40
N ASP A 25 -6.88 19.02 -1.93
CA ASP A 25 -5.89 19.72 -2.79
C ASP A 25 -4.50 19.82 -2.11
N ASP A 26 -4.47 19.59 -0.79
CA ASP A 26 -3.27 19.51 0.02
C ASP A 26 -2.88 18.05 0.30
N TYR A 27 -2.06 17.50 -0.59
CA TYR A 27 -1.40 16.19 -0.45
C TYR A 27 -0.55 16.09 0.86
N SER A 28 -0.35 17.20 1.56
CA SER A 28 0.43 17.30 2.82
C SER A 28 -0.37 17.03 4.08
N SER A 29 -1.67 16.68 3.99
CA SER A 29 -2.42 16.32 5.17
C SER A 29 -1.81 15.08 5.82
N GLY A 30 -1.39 15.15 7.09
CA GLY A 30 -0.66 14.07 7.78
C GLY A 30 -1.32 12.68 7.74
N LYS A 31 -2.61 12.62 7.39
CA LYS A 31 -3.33 11.37 7.06
C LYS A 31 -2.80 10.68 5.79
N ILE A 32 -2.51 11.42 4.72
CA ILE A 32 -1.95 10.88 3.46
C ILE A 32 -0.53 10.35 3.71
N LEU A 33 0.27 11.07 4.49
CA LEU A 33 1.62 10.62 4.87
C LEU A 33 1.57 9.32 5.68
N LEU A 34 0.65 9.21 6.64
CA LEU A 34 0.47 8.02 7.46
C LEU A 34 -0.04 6.82 6.64
N LEU A 35 -0.98 7.05 5.73
CA LEU A 35 -1.49 6.03 4.80
C LEU A 35 -0.42 5.57 3.82
N SER A 36 0.38 6.50 3.28
CA SER A 36 1.50 6.20 2.39
C SER A 36 2.54 5.34 3.10
N LYS A 37 2.85 5.64 4.36
CA LYS A 37 3.78 4.84 5.17
C LYS A 37 3.28 3.41 5.39
N ARG A 38 1.99 3.24 5.67
CA ARG A 38 1.35 1.92 5.79
C ARG A 38 1.35 1.14 4.48
N LEU A 39 1.12 1.83 3.35
CA LEU A 39 1.20 1.23 2.03
C LEU A 39 2.62 0.73 1.74
N ASP A 40 3.63 1.53 2.04
CA ASP A 40 5.04 1.19 1.83
C ASP A 40 5.45 -0.04 2.65
N GLU A 41 5.05 -0.10 3.93
CA GLU A 41 5.27 -1.27 4.78
C GLU A 41 4.65 -2.55 4.19
N LYS A 42 3.42 -2.47 3.67
CA LYS A 42 2.73 -3.60 3.03
C LYS A 42 3.40 -4.02 1.71
N ILE A 43 3.89 -3.07 0.93
CA ILE A 43 4.66 -3.35 -0.29
C ILE A 43 5.98 -4.04 0.05
N ILE A 44 6.70 -3.58 1.06
CA ILE A 44 7.95 -4.21 1.52
C ILE A 44 7.68 -5.65 2.00
N GLN A 45 6.61 -5.88 2.75
CA GLN A 45 6.19 -7.23 3.16
C GLN A 45 5.87 -8.12 1.96
N TYR A 46 5.10 -7.59 1.00
CA TYR A 46 4.79 -8.31 -0.25
C TYR A 46 6.05 -8.66 -1.03
N GLN A 47 6.98 -7.72 -1.19
CA GLN A 47 8.25 -7.96 -1.89
C GLN A 47 9.11 -8.99 -1.17
N LYS A 48 9.21 -8.95 0.16
CA LYS A 48 9.95 -9.96 0.95
C LYS A 48 9.35 -11.35 0.76
N LEU A 49 8.03 -11.47 0.83
CA LEU A 49 7.32 -12.75 0.62
C LEU A 49 7.47 -13.26 -0.82
N LYS A 50 7.44 -12.37 -1.81
CA LYS A 50 7.67 -12.71 -3.22
C LYS A 50 9.12 -13.15 -3.46
N LYS A 51 10.11 -12.46 -2.87
CA LYS A 51 11.53 -12.85 -2.94
C LYS A 51 11.76 -14.22 -2.28
N TYR A 52 11.09 -14.50 -1.17
CA TYR A 52 11.15 -15.81 -0.51
C TYR A 52 10.57 -16.95 -1.37
N LYS A 53 9.56 -16.68 -2.19
CA LYS A 53 8.98 -17.68 -3.09
C LYS A 53 9.82 -17.99 -4.34
N CYS A 54 10.73 -17.12 -4.75
CA CYS A 54 11.60 -17.34 -5.91
C CYS A 54 12.92 -18.04 -5.58
N HIS A 55 13.18 -18.39 -4.31
CA HIS A 55 14.43 -19.03 -3.87
C HIS A 55 14.24 -20.49 -3.42
N HIS A 56 13.10 -21.10 -3.71
CA HIS A 56 12.83 -22.52 -3.44
C HIS A 56 12.56 -23.24 -4.77
#